data_AF-A0A839UC26-F1
#
_entry.id   AF-A0A839UC26-F1
#
_cell.length_a   1.000
_cell.length_b   1.000
_cell.length_c   1.000
_cell.angle_alpha   90.00
_cell.angle_beta   90.00
_cell.angle_gamma   90.00
#
_symmetry.space_group_name_H-M   'P 1'
#
loop_
_entity.id
_entity.type
_entity.pdbx_description
1 polymer ?
#
loop_
_entity_poly.entity_id
_entity_poly.type
_entity_poly.pdbx_seq_one_letter_code
_entity_poly.pdbx_strand_id
1 'polypeptide(L)'
;MRLIGRLLFAGILASIILVATAWAVGALWYQLPVPPSARIVAAFLCGVFGLATIVAIFTRLRNWLLLLFLLCFVLLLTWWSTIKPLEHADWAPEVARQVTGTRNGDVLTLNNVRDFGWHSKTDFTERWVTRTYNLNKLRTADLFLSQWGNPNIAHVILSFGFEDGDYIAWSVEVRRRVGGAFSPVADLFKSDPLVIIASDERDVVGVRSNFRGEDVQIYRLRAPPEAARALLLEYVQDANALSTTPESTTRSRRTARQRSSR
;
A
#
# COMPACT_ATOMS: atom_id res chain seq x y z
N MET A 1 -47.27 7.33 -0.67
CA MET A 1 -46.04 8.13 -0.93
C MET A 1 -45.20 8.41 0.33
N ARG A 2 -45.76 8.97 1.42
CA ARG A 2 -44.98 9.31 2.65
C ARG A 2 -44.40 8.10 3.41
N LEU A 3 -45.07 6.96 3.42
CA LEU A 3 -44.59 5.72 4.09
C LEU A 3 -43.42 5.08 3.33
N ILE A 4 -43.52 5.00 2.00
CA ILE A 4 -42.47 4.46 1.12
C ILE A 4 -41.20 5.30 1.25
N GLY A 5 -41.31 6.64 1.24
CA GLY A 5 -40.15 7.52 1.45
C GLY A 5 -39.47 7.33 2.82
N ARG A 6 -40.23 7.07 3.89
CA ARG A 6 -39.69 6.79 5.23
C ARG A 6 -38.96 5.45 5.30
N LEU A 7 -39.51 4.41 4.67
CA LEU A 7 -38.88 3.08 4.62
C LEU A 7 -37.60 3.09 3.77
N LEU A 8 -37.61 3.79 2.63
CA LEU A 8 -36.41 3.98 1.80
C LEU A 8 -35.32 4.73 2.57
N PHE A 9 -35.67 5.81 3.28
CA PHE A 9 -34.72 6.54 4.11
C PHE A 9 -34.14 5.67 5.23
N ALA A 10 -34.99 4.92 5.94
CA ALA A 10 -34.55 4.01 6.98
C ALA A 10 -33.62 2.91 6.43
N GLY A 11 -33.92 2.38 5.24
CA GLY A 11 -33.08 1.40 4.55
C GLY A 11 -31.71 1.95 4.19
N ILE A 12 -31.65 3.15 3.59
CA ILE A 12 -30.38 3.83 3.27
C ILE A 12 -29.56 4.08 4.54
N LEU A 13 -30.20 4.60 5.60
CA LEU A 13 -29.53 4.86 6.87
C LEU A 13 -29.01 3.57 7.51
N ALA A 14 -29.78 2.49 7.50
CA ALA A 14 -29.34 1.18 7.98
C ALA A 14 -28.13 0.65 7.20
N SER A 15 -28.13 0.78 5.87
CA SER A 15 -26.99 0.41 5.03
C SER A 15 -25.73 1.21 5.35
N ILE A 16 -25.87 2.53 5.57
CA ILE A 16 -24.74 3.38 5.98
C ILE A 16 -24.16 2.91 7.32
N ILE A 17 -25.02 2.66 8.32
CA ILE A 17 -24.59 2.18 9.64
C ILE A 17 -23.96 0.80 9.54
N LEU A 18 -24.48 -0.09 8.70
CA LEU A 18 -23.93 -1.42 8.49
C LEU A 18 -22.50 -1.35 7.91
N VAL A 19 -22.30 -0.55 6.85
CA VAL A 19 -20.98 -0.37 6.23
C VAL A 19 -20.01 0.29 7.22
N ALA A 20 -20.45 1.33 7.93
CA ALA A 20 -19.63 1.99 8.96
C ALA A 20 -19.25 1.04 10.11
N THR A 21 -20.18 0.18 10.54
CA THR A 21 -19.94 -0.83 11.59
C THR A 21 -18.97 -1.89 11.08
N ALA A 22 -19.16 -2.41 9.87
CA ALA A 22 -18.24 -3.40 9.29
C ALA A 22 -16.82 -2.85 9.18
N TRP A 23 -16.67 -1.59 8.75
CA TRP A 23 -15.38 -0.90 8.73
C TRP A 23 -14.81 -0.72 10.15
N ALA A 24 -15.62 -0.30 11.11
CA ALA A 24 -15.20 -0.11 12.50
C ALA A 24 -14.70 -1.41 13.15
N VAL A 25 -15.42 -2.52 12.91
CA VAL A 25 -15.03 -3.86 13.35
C VAL A 25 -13.67 -4.24 12.77
N GLY A 26 -13.45 -4.03 11.47
CA GLY A 26 -12.16 -4.27 10.83
C GLY A 26 -11.04 -3.41 11.43
N ALA A 27 -11.28 -2.12 11.63
CA ALA A 27 -10.30 -1.21 12.24
C ALA A 27 -9.88 -1.68 13.64
N LEU A 28 -10.83 -2.10 14.48
CA LEU A 28 -10.53 -2.64 15.80
C LEU A 28 -9.81 -4.00 15.73
N TRP A 29 -10.21 -4.88 14.82
CA TRP A 29 -9.60 -6.21 14.67
C TRP A 29 -8.11 -6.13 14.32
N TYR A 30 -7.76 -5.29 13.33
CA TYR A 30 -6.39 -5.21 12.82
C TYR A 30 -5.49 -4.31 13.68
N GLN A 31 -6.00 -3.19 14.20
CA GLN A 31 -5.16 -2.14 14.77
C GLN A 31 -5.24 -1.96 16.28
N LEU A 32 -6.23 -2.55 16.96
CA LEU A 32 -6.38 -2.33 18.39
C LEU A 32 -5.17 -2.94 19.15
N PRO A 33 -4.39 -2.15 19.91
CA PRO A 33 -3.13 -2.59 20.52
C PRO A 33 -3.38 -3.37 21.83
N VAL A 34 -4.22 -4.40 21.76
CA VAL A 34 -4.58 -5.27 22.88
C VAL A 34 -4.41 -6.74 22.49
N PRO A 35 -4.38 -7.67 23.45
CA PRO A 35 -4.29 -9.10 23.19
C PRO A 35 -5.44 -9.58 22.28
N PRO A 36 -5.25 -10.68 21.51
CA PRO A 36 -6.25 -11.16 20.55
C PRO A 36 -7.65 -11.37 21.14
N SER A 37 -7.74 -11.89 22.37
CA SER A 37 -9.02 -12.08 23.07
C SER A 37 -9.77 -10.77 23.28
N ALA A 38 -9.08 -9.71 23.69
CA ALA A 38 -9.66 -8.38 23.86
C ALA A 38 -10.09 -7.76 22.52
N ARG A 39 -9.38 -8.05 21.42
CA ARG A 39 -9.80 -7.62 20.07
C ARG A 39 -11.11 -8.27 19.64
N ILE A 40 -11.26 -9.58 19.89
CA ILE A 40 -12.50 -10.32 19.60
C ILE A 40 -13.66 -9.67 20.35
N VAL A 41 -13.49 -9.41 21.65
CA VAL A 41 -14.54 -8.79 22.48
C VAL A 41 -14.89 -7.39 21.97
N ALA A 42 -13.89 -6.55 21.66
CA ALA A 42 -14.13 -5.20 21.14
C ALA A 42 -14.86 -5.21 19.78
N ALA A 43 -14.43 -6.07 18.86
CA ALA A 43 -15.07 -6.26 17.56
C ALA A 43 -16.53 -6.74 17.72
N PHE A 44 -16.77 -7.71 18.61
CA PHE A 44 -18.10 -8.23 18.89
C PHE A 44 -19.02 -7.15 19.48
N LEU A 45 -18.56 -6.41 20.49
CA LEU A 45 -19.34 -5.32 21.10
C LEU A 45 -19.66 -4.21 20.09
N CYS A 46 -18.70 -3.86 19.23
CA CYS A 46 -18.92 -2.90 18.14
C CYS A 46 -20.00 -3.38 17.16
N GLY A 47 -19.95 -4.65 16.75
CA GLY A 47 -20.95 -5.27 15.88
C GLY A 47 -22.35 -5.29 16.49
N VAL A 48 -22.45 -5.70 17.76
CA VAL A 48 -23.73 -5.69 18.51
C VAL A 48 -24.29 -4.28 18.64
N PHE A 49 -23.44 -3.29 18.92
CA PHE A 49 -23.85 -1.90 19.03
C PHE A 49 -24.36 -1.32 17.70
N GLY A 50 -23.69 -1.63 16.58
CA GLY A 50 -24.16 -1.25 15.25
C GLY A 50 -25.52 -1.88 14.91
N LEU A 51 -25.69 -3.17 15.20
CA LEU A 51 -26.97 -3.87 14.99
C LEU A 51 -28.08 -3.29 15.87
N ALA A 52 -27.81 -3.02 17.15
CA ALA A 52 -28.75 -2.37 18.05
C ALA A 52 -29.17 -0.98 17.54
N THR A 53 -28.24 -0.22 16.96
CA THR A 53 -28.52 1.09 16.35
C THR A 53 -29.43 0.96 15.14
N ILE A 54 -29.22 -0.04 14.27
CA ILE A 54 -30.09 -0.32 13.11
C ILE A 54 -31.51 -0.67 13.57
N VAL A 55 -31.66 -1.58 14.53
CA VAL A 55 -32.98 -1.96 15.08
C VAL A 55 -33.67 -0.75 15.70
N ALA A 56 -32.92 0.09 16.40
CA ALA A 56 -33.44 1.27 17.07
C ALA A 56 -33.98 2.36 16.12
N ILE A 57 -33.71 2.31 14.81
CA ILE A 57 -34.26 3.25 13.81
C ILE A 57 -35.79 3.28 13.86
N PHE A 58 -36.43 2.17 14.22
CA PHE A 58 -37.89 2.03 14.31
C PHE A 58 -38.44 2.27 15.72
N THR A 59 -37.60 2.68 16.67
CA THR A 59 -37.97 2.85 18.08
C THR A 59 -37.89 4.31 18.53
N ARG A 60 -38.43 4.60 19.71
CA ARG A 60 -38.28 5.92 20.36
C ARG A 60 -36.83 6.30 20.71
N LEU A 61 -35.92 5.32 20.74
CA LEU A 61 -34.51 5.52 21.08
C LEU A 61 -33.66 5.96 19.89
N ARG A 62 -34.22 6.05 18.68
CA ARG A 62 -33.49 6.32 17.43
C ARG A 62 -32.51 7.47 17.56
N ASN A 63 -32.97 8.65 17.98
CA ASN A 63 -32.13 9.85 17.96
C ASN A 63 -30.96 9.71 18.95
N TRP A 64 -31.20 9.11 20.12
CA TRP A 64 -30.16 8.86 21.12
C TRP A 64 -29.09 7.87 20.63
N LEU A 65 -29.51 6.73 20.08
CA LEU A 65 -28.57 5.72 19.58
C LEU A 65 -27.84 6.15 18.31
N LEU A 66 -28.47 6.92 17.42
CA LEU A 66 -27.80 7.52 16.27
C LEU A 66 -26.75 8.56 16.69
N LEU A 67 -27.06 9.41 17.67
CA LEU A 67 -26.10 10.39 18.19
C LEU A 67 -24.92 9.69 18.89
N LEU A 68 -25.19 8.67 19.70
CA LEU A 68 -24.14 7.89 20.35
C LEU A 68 -23.28 7.15 19.31
N PHE A 69 -23.90 6.53 18.31
CA PHE A 69 -23.18 5.86 17.22
C PHE A 69 -22.28 6.85 16.47
N LEU A 70 -22.80 8.01 16.10
CA LEU A 70 -22.03 9.06 15.43
C LEU A 70 -20.84 9.50 16.29
N LEU A 71 -21.05 9.74 17.59
CA LEU A 71 -19.98 10.14 18.51
C LEU A 71 -18.88 9.08 18.61
N CYS A 72 -19.26 7.82 18.84
CA CYS A 72 -18.31 6.70 18.91
C CYS A 72 -17.57 6.52 17.58
N PHE A 73 -18.27 6.66 16.45
CA PHE A 73 -17.67 6.53 15.13
C PHE A 73 -16.68 7.66 14.83
N VAL A 74 -17.00 8.90 15.20
CA VAL A 74 -16.08 10.05 15.10
C VAL A 74 -14.84 9.82 15.96
N LEU A 75 -15.00 9.38 17.22
CA LEU A 75 -13.87 9.05 18.09
C LEU A 75 -12.99 7.95 17.50
N LEU A 76 -13.59 6.90 16.94
CA LEU A 76 -12.88 5.82 16.27
C LEU A 76 -12.12 6.32 15.04
N LEU A 77 -12.74 7.18 14.22
CA LEU A 77 -12.07 7.79 13.06
C LEU A 77 -10.90 8.67 13.48
N THR A 78 -11.06 9.47 14.55
CA THR A 78 -9.99 10.28 15.09
C THR A 78 -8.83 9.41 15.56
N TRP A 79 -9.10 8.36 16.34
CA TRP A 79 -8.07 7.40 16.75
C TRP A 79 -7.43 6.70 15.56
N TRP A 80 -8.23 6.21 14.60
CA TRP A 80 -7.71 5.53 13.42
C TRP A 80 -6.80 6.43 12.57
N SER A 81 -7.08 7.74 12.54
CA SER A 81 -6.25 8.73 11.85
C SER A 81 -4.87 8.92 12.49
N THR A 82 -4.71 8.66 13.79
CA THR A 82 -3.44 8.79 14.51
C THR A 82 -2.54 7.55 14.45
N ILE A 83 -3.06 6.41 13.96
CA ILE A 83 -2.29 5.19 13.76
C ILE A 83 -1.15 5.47 12.77
N LYS A 84 0.08 5.31 13.27
CA LYS A 84 1.30 5.41 12.48
C LYS A 84 1.67 4.05 11.89
N PRO A 85 2.27 4.02 10.68
CA PRO A 85 2.83 2.79 10.14
C PRO A 85 3.93 2.24 11.06
N LEU A 86 4.11 0.92 11.08
CA LEU A 86 5.23 0.33 11.80
C LEU A 86 6.56 0.79 11.19
N GLU A 87 7.44 1.37 12.00
CA GLU A 87 8.76 1.82 11.54
C GLU A 87 9.78 0.68 11.59
N HIS A 88 9.71 -0.14 12.65
CA HIS A 88 10.65 -1.22 12.93
C HIS A 88 9.92 -2.54 13.16
N ALA A 89 10.34 -3.57 12.44
CA ALA A 89 9.95 -4.95 12.62
C ALA A 89 10.99 -5.86 11.96
N ASP A 90 10.92 -7.15 12.22
CA ASP A 90 11.64 -8.16 11.44
C ASP A 90 10.97 -8.27 10.07
N TRP A 91 11.41 -7.42 9.15
CA TRP A 91 10.91 -7.36 7.78
C TRP A 91 11.37 -8.59 6.98
N ALA A 92 10.52 -9.08 6.09
CA ALA A 92 10.91 -10.12 5.15
C ALA A 92 12.10 -9.64 4.30
N PRO A 93 13.11 -10.48 4.02
CA PRO A 93 14.35 -10.04 3.36
C PRO A 93 14.12 -9.29 2.05
N GLU A 94 13.15 -9.73 1.23
CA GLU A 94 12.78 -9.13 -0.06
C GLU A 94 12.36 -7.66 0.00
N VAL A 95 11.92 -7.20 1.17
CA VAL A 95 11.37 -5.86 1.45
C VAL A 95 12.03 -5.21 2.68
N ALA A 96 13.18 -5.74 3.10
CA ALA A 96 13.83 -5.33 4.33
C ALA A 96 14.42 -3.93 4.27
N ARG A 97 14.84 -3.48 3.07
CA ARG A 97 15.50 -2.19 2.88
C ARG A 97 14.70 -1.27 1.96
N GLN A 98 14.63 0.00 2.35
CA GLN A 98 14.09 1.08 1.53
C GLN A 98 15.22 1.60 0.62
N VAL A 99 14.97 1.68 -0.68
CA VAL A 99 15.91 2.32 -1.61
C VAL A 99 16.00 3.81 -1.29
N THR A 100 17.20 4.36 -1.38
CA THR A 100 17.45 5.82 -1.33
C THR A 100 18.32 6.21 -2.52
N GLY A 101 18.23 7.46 -2.95
CA GLY A 101 18.99 7.95 -4.08
C GLY A 101 19.50 9.37 -3.92
N THR A 102 20.70 9.64 -4.42
CA THR A 102 21.27 10.98 -4.53
C THR A 102 21.58 11.29 -5.98
N ARG A 103 21.37 12.56 -6.38
CA ARG A 103 21.64 13.03 -7.73
C ARG A 103 22.69 14.14 -7.70
N ASN A 104 23.76 13.97 -8.48
CA ASN A 104 24.74 15.02 -8.75
C ASN A 104 24.79 15.28 -10.26
N GLY A 105 24.19 16.37 -10.71
CA GLY A 105 24.00 16.65 -12.14
C GLY A 105 23.19 15.54 -12.82
N ASP A 106 23.79 14.89 -13.81
CA ASP A 106 23.20 13.75 -14.54
C ASP A 106 23.58 12.39 -13.97
N VAL A 107 24.30 12.34 -12.85
CA VAL A 107 24.68 11.09 -12.19
C VAL A 107 23.70 10.80 -11.04
N LEU A 108 22.97 9.70 -11.15
CA LEU A 108 22.09 9.18 -10.10
C LEU A 108 22.78 8.02 -9.39
N THR A 109 22.94 8.09 -8.07
CA THR A 109 23.44 6.98 -7.25
C THR A 109 22.32 6.47 -6.36
N LEU A 110 22.03 5.18 -6.45
CA LEU A 110 21.01 4.50 -5.65
C LEU A 110 21.68 3.56 -4.66
N ASN A 111 21.25 3.63 -3.40
CA ASN A 111 21.67 2.72 -2.33
C ASN A 111 20.52 1.77 -1.99
N ASN A 112 20.88 0.55 -1.56
CA ASN A 112 19.93 -0.53 -1.31
C ASN A 112 19.13 -0.92 -2.57
N VAL A 113 19.81 -0.99 -3.72
CA VAL A 113 19.22 -1.64 -4.90
C VAL A 113 19.23 -3.14 -4.67
N ARG A 114 18.06 -3.77 -4.83
CA ARG A 114 17.89 -5.21 -4.67
C ARG A 114 18.45 -5.95 -5.88
N ASP A 115 19.22 -7.00 -5.64
CA ASP A 115 19.86 -7.76 -6.71
C ASP A 115 19.97 -9.24 -6.31
N PHE A 116 18.84 -9.80 -5.89
CA PHE A 116 18.74 -11.15 -5.33
C PHE A 116 18.86 -12.20 -6.44
N GLY A 117 19.70 -13.21 -6.19
CA GLY A 117 19.83 -14.37 -7.06
C GLY A 117 18.86 -15.46 -6.64
N TRP A 118 17.74 -15.60 -7.34
CA TRP A 118 16.68 -16.56 -7.01
C TRP A 118 17.01 -17.98 -7.48
N HIS A 119 16.76 -18.97 -6.61
CA HIS A 119 16.89 -20.41 -6.89
C HIS A 119 15.56 -21.15 -6.77
N SER A 120 14.60 -20.60 -6.01
CA SER A 120 13.21 -21.07 -5.94
C SER A 120 12.26 -19.91 -5.55
N LYS A 121 10.98 -20.19 -5.27
CA LYS A 121 10.03 -19.18 -4.76
C LYS A 121 10.45 -18.57 -3.42
N THR A 122 11.24 -19.28 -2.63
CA THR A 122 11.58 -18.94 -1.24
C THR A 122 13.07 -19.06 -0.93
N ASP A 123 13.88 -19.51 -1.88
CA ASP A 123 15.33 -19.66 -1.74
C ASP A 123 16.04 -18.72 -2.71
N PHE A 124 16.96 -17.92 -2.17
CA PHE A 124 17.67 -16.88 -2.88
C PHE A 124 18.96 -16.50 -2.17
N THR A 125 19.91 -16.00 -2.95
CA THR A 125 21.10 -15.31 -2.43
C THR A 125 20.77 -13.82 -2.28
N GLU A 126 20.65 -13.36 -1.04
CA GLU A 126 20.41 -11.95 -0.71
C GLU A 126 21.61 -11.09 -1.10
N ARG A 127 21.34 -10.02 -1.84
CA ARG A 127 22.34 -9.03 -2.23
C ARG A 127 21.70 -7.65 -2.38
N TRP A 128 22.27 -6.68 -1.67
CA TRP A 128 21.90 -5.27 -1.73
C TRP A 128 23.12 -4.47 -2.18
N VAL A 129 22.97 -3.70 -3.25
CA VAL A 129 24.09 -3.01 -3.89
C VAL A 129 23.83 -1.52 -3.99
N THR A 130 24.92 -0.76 -4.09
CA THR A 130 24.88 0.62 -4.56
C THR A 130 25.18 0.63 -6.05
N ARG A 131 24.31 1.25 -6.85
CA ARG A 131 24.47 1.38 -8.30
C ARG A 131 24.45 2.85 -8.71
N THR A 132 25.22 3.20 -9.73
CA THR A 132 25.31 4.56 -10.26
C THR A 132 24.95 4.55 -11.73
N TYR A 133 24.10 5.49 -12.14
CA TYR A 133 23.53 5.60 -13.47
C TYR A 133 23.75 7.00 -14.05
N ASN A 134 24.08 7.07 -15.33
CA ASN A 134 24.10 8.33 -16.07
C ASN A 134 22.73 8.56 -16.73
N LEU A 135 22.00 9.56 -16.26
CA LEU A 135 20.66 9.89 -16.73
C LEU A 135 20.63 10.30 -18.21
N ASN A 136 21.74 10.77 -18.78
CA ASN A 136 21.82 11.08 -20.22
C ASN A 136 21.88 9.81 -21.09
N LYS A 137 22.16 8.66 -20.49
CA LYS A 137 22.11 7.35 -21.14
C LYS A 137 20.76 6.66 -20.98
N LEU A 138 19.78 7.26 -20.32
CA LEU A 138 18.44 6.69 -20.22
C LEU A 138 17.77 6.67 -21.60
N ARG A 139 17.24 5.53 -22.01
CA ARG A 139 16.65 5.34 -23.36
C ARG A 139 15.22 4.86 -23.33
N THR A 140 14.86 4.00 -22.38
CA THR A 140 13.57 3.31 -22.38
C THR A 140 12.93 3.32 -21.00
N ALA A 141 11.61 3.23 -21.00
CA ALA A 141 10.81 2.91 -19.82
C ALA A 141 9.83 1.81 -20.23
N ASP A 142 9.83 0.71 -19.49
CA ASP A 142 9.01 -0.46 -19.75
C ASP A 142 8.11 -0.72 -18.53
N LEU A 143 6.83 -0.97 -18.78
CA LEU A 143 5.85 -1.31 -17.76
C LEU A 143 5.65 -2.83 -17.77
N PHE A 144 5.87 -3.47 -16.62
CA PHE A 144 5.51 -4.85 -16.40
C PHE A 144 4.23 -4.92 -15.58
N LEU A 145 3.28 -5.72 -16.05
CA LEU A 145 2.10 -6.13 -15.30
C LEU A 145 2.26 -7.60 -14.93
N SER A 146 2.27 -7.88 -13.63
CA SER A 146 2.36 -9.24 -13.13
C SER A 146 1.09 -9.64 -12.42
N GLN A 147 0.40 -10.67 -12.92
CA GLN A 147 -0.87 -11.13 -12.40
C GLN A 147 -0.70 -12.45 -11.63
N TRP A 148 -1.32 -12.52 -10.46
CA TRP A 148 -1.32 -13.73 -9.62
C TRP A 148 -2.69 -13.94 -8.98
N GLY A 149 -3.14 -15.19 -8.96
CA GLY A 149 -4.42 -15.57 -8.35
C GLY A 149 -5.64 -15.03 -9.13
N ASN A 150 -5.97 -13.75 -8.96
CA ASN A 150 -7.09 -13.09 -9.63
C ASN A 150 -6.59 -12.31 -10.87
N PRO A 151 -7.11 -12.60 -12.07
CA PRO A 151 -6.67 -11.91 -13.30
C PRO A 151 -6.98 -10.40 -13.32
N ASN A 152 -7.83 -9.90 -12.40
CA ASN A 152 -8.14 -8.48 -12.29
C ASN A 152 -7.21 -7.71 -11.34
N ILE A 153 -6.22 -8.38 -10.73
CA ILE A 153 -5.25 -7.75 -9.83
C ILE A 153 -3.87 -7.95 -10.44
N ALA A 154 -3.25 -6.84 -10.86
CA ALA A 154 -1.92 -6.83 -11.45
C ALA A 154 -0.97 -5.98 -10.60
N HIS A 155 0.23 -6.50 -10.41
CA HIS A 155 1.34 -5.82 -9.76
C HIS A 155 2.06 -5.02 -10.82
N VAL A 156 2.28 -3.75 -10.55
CA VAL A 156 2.90 -2.82 -11.50
C VAL A 156 4.36 -2.66 -11.16
N ILE A 157 5.24 -2.91 -12.13
CA ILE A 157 6.68 -2.67 -12.04
C ILE A 157 7.08 -1.78 -13.21
N LEU A 158 7.87 -0.75 -12.96
CA LEU A 158 8.44 0.11 -14.00
C LEU A 158 9.94 -0.14 -14.12
N SER A 159 10.42 -0.49 -15.30
CA SER A 159 11.84 -0.68 -15.59
C SER A 159 12.37 0.43 -16.47
N PHE A 160 13.54 0.96 -16.13
CA PHE A 160 14.21 2.02 -16.89
C PHE A 160 15.50 1.46 -17.49
N GLY A 161 15.57 1.47 -18.82
CA GLY A 161 16.70 0.92 -19.57
C GLY A 161 17.67 2.00 -20.06
N PHE A 162 18.96 1.73 -19.87
CA PHE A 162 20.08 2.59 -20.24
C PHE A 162 20.81 2.05 -21.49
N GLU A 163 21.55 2.92 -22.16
CA GLU A 163 22.26 2.61 -23.41
C GLU A 163 23.32 1.51 -23.28
N ASP A 164 23.91 1.34 -22.10
CA ASP A 164 24.86 0.27 -21.77
C ASP A 164 24.21 -1.09 -21.52
N GLY A 165 22.88 -1.19 -21.64
CA GLY A 165 22.12 -2.42 -21.41
C GLY A 165 21.76 -2.66 -19.94
N ASP A 166 22.04 -1.70 -19.06
CA ASP A 166 21.59 -1.73 -17.68
C ASP A 166 20.11 -1.40 -17.57
N TYR A 167 19.42 -2.09 -16.66
CA TYR A 167 18.03 -1.85 -16.32
C TYR A 167 17.87 -1.69 -14.82
N ILE A 168 17.01 -0.75 -14.41
CA ILE A 168 16.57 -0.61 -13.01
C ILE A 168 15.05 -0.69 -12.96
N ALA A 169 14.57 -1.73 -12.30
CA ALA A 169 13.15 -1.98 -12.08
C ALA A 169 12.70 -1.42 -10.72
N TRP A 170 11.56 -0.76 -10.71
CA TRP A 170 10.97 -0.11 -9.56
C TRP A 170 9.61 -0.71 -9.25
N SER A 171 9.42 -1.03 -7.98
CA SER A 171 8.22 -1.68 -7.47
C SER A 171 7.80 -1.03 -6.17
N VAL A 172 6.51 -0.69 -6.06
CA VAL A 172 5.89 -0.25 -4.80
C VAL A 172 5.30 -1.48 -4.15
N GLU A 173 5.83 -1.87 -3.00
CA GLU A 173 5.50 -3.13 -2.34
C GLU A 173 4.94 -2.87 -0.94
N VAL A 174 4.21 -3.87 -0.43
CA VAL A 174 3.86 -3.94 0.97
C VAL A 174 5.06 -4.46 1.76
N ARG A 175 5.51 -3.69 2.74
CA ARG A 175 6.64 -4.03 3.59
C ARG A 175 6.18 -5.00 4.68
N ARG A 176 6.12 -6.28 4.33
CA ARG A 176 5.66 -7.36 5.20
C ARG A 176 6.71 -7.84 6.20
N ARG A 177 6.27 -8.33 7.35
CA ARG A 177 7.09 -9.03 8.36
C ARG A 177 7.49 -10.45 7.90
N VAL A 178 8.54 -11.01 8.49
CA VAL A 178 8.92 -12.42 8.31
C VAL A 178 7.73 -13.33 8.66
N GLY A 179 7.44 -14.29 7.77
CA GLY A 179 6.26 -15.16 7.90
C GLY A 179 4.91 -14.50 7.61
N GLY A 180 4.88 -13.19 7.35
CA GLY A 180 3.68 -12.46 6.96
C GLY A 180 3.27 -12.76 5.52
N ALA A 181 1.98 -13.05 5.32
CA ALA A 181 1.37 -13.19 4.01
C ALA A 181 0.74 -11.86 3.56
N PHE A 182 0.68 -11.63 2.24
CA PHE A 182 -0.04 -10.51 1.67
C PHE A 182 -1.54 -10.61 1.96
N SER A 183 -2.16 -9.52 2.43
CA SER A 183 -3.60 -9.47 2.72
C SER A 183 -4.18 -8.10 2.36
N PRO A 184 -4.88 -7.97 1.21
CA PRO A 184 -5.51 -6.71 0.81
C PRO A 184 -6.47 -6.15 1.87
N VAL A 185 -7.15 -7.05 2.60
CA VAL A 185 -8.09 -6.65 3.66
C VAL A 185 -7.33 -6.09 4.86
N ALA A 186 -6.23 -6.71 5.28
CA ALA A 186 -5.42 -6.18 6.38
C ALA A 186 -4.79 -4.83 6.01
N ASP A 187 -4.34 -4.68 4.77
CA ASP A 187 -3.74 -3.46 4.24
C ASP A 187 -4.74 -2.30 4.15
N LEU A 188 -6.03 -2.57 3.91
CA LEU A 188 -7.09 -1.56 4.03
C LEU A 188 -7.14 -0.92 5.43
N PHE A 189 -6.67 -1.63 6.45
CA PHE A 189 -6.66 -1.16 7.83
C PHE A 189 -5.27 -0.74 8.32
N LYS A 190 -4.35 -0.34 7.44
CA LYS A 190 -2.98 0.15 7.79
C LYS A 190 -2.07 -0.89 8.46
N SER A 191 -2.27 -2.18 8.19
CA SER A 191 -1.54 -3.25 8.90
C SER A 191 -0.05 -3.28 8.57
N ASP A 192 0.32 -3.02 7.32
CA ASP A 192 1.70 -3.05 6.86
C ASP A 192 2.09 -1.71 6.17
N PRO A 193 3.33 -1.23 6.39
CA PRO A 193 3.83 -0.03 5.72
C PRO A 193 4.16 -0.29 4.25
N LEU A 194 4.31 0.78 3.48
CA LEU A 194 4.83 0.73 2.12
C LEU A 194 6.36 0.65 2.12
N VAL A 195 6.91 0.04 1.08
CA VAL A 195 8.32 0.16 0.69
C VAL A 195 8.41 0.36 -0.82
N ILE A 196 9.34 1.21 -1.25
CA ILE A 196 9.70 1.31 -2.66
C ILE A 196 11.01 0.55 -2.85
N ILE A 197 11.01 -0.42 -3.76
CA ILE A 197 12.16 -1.22 -4.11
C ILE A 197 12.64 -0.79 -5.49
N ALA A 198 13.90 -0.40 -5.59
CA ALA A 198 14.63 -0.44 -6.86
C ALA A 198 15.41 -1.74 -6.91
N SER A 199 15.42 -2.40 -8.06
CA SER A 199 15.93 -3.75 -8.22
C SER A 199 16.58 -3.92 -9.59
N ASP A 200 17.48 -4.89 -9.70
CA ASP A 200 17.77 -5.50 -10.99
C ASP A 200 16.47 -6.07 -11.58
N GLU A 201 16.26 -5.92 -12.89
CA GLU A 201 15.07 -6.44 -13.57
C GLU A 201 14.98 -7.97 -13.43
N ARG A 202 16.12 -8.67 -13.52
CA ARG A 202 16.18 -10.14 -13.41
C ARG A 202 15.80 -10.65 -12.03
N ASP A 203 15.97 -9.83 -11.00
CA ASP A 203 15.51 -10.12 -9.65
C ASP A 203 13.98 -9.98 -9.57
N VAL A 204 13.47 -8.75 -9.70
CA VAL A 204 12.06 -8.46 -9.36
C VAL A 204 11.06 -8.99 -10.38
N VAL A 205 11.43 -9.04 -11.66
CA VAL A 205 10.59 -9.63 -12.73
C VAL A 205 10.85 -11.13 -12.81
N GLY A 206 12.11 -11.55 -12.75
CA GLY A 206 12.48 -12.96 -12.90
C GLY A 206 11.92 -13.86 -11.80
N VAL A 207 11.82 -13.40 -10.55
CA VAL A 207 11.15 -14.17 -9.49
C VAL A 207 9.69 -14.47 -9.83
N ARG A 208 9.00 -13.52 -10.47
CA ARG A 208 7.57 -13.61 -10.80
C ARG A 208 7.33 -14.54 -11.97
N SER A 209 8.06 -14.34 -13.06
CA SER A 209 7.91 -15.14 -14.28
C SER A 209 8.46 -16.57 -14.13
N ASN A 210 9.64 -16.74 -13.52
CA ASN A 210 10.37 -18.02 -13.61
C ASN A 210 10.13 -18.92 -12.39
N PHE A 211 9.94 -18.32 -11.21
CA PHE A 211 9.85 -19.09 -9.97
C PHE A 211 8.44 -19.14 -9.42
N ARG A 212 7.71 -18.01 -9.40
CA ARG A 212 6.35 -17.93 -8.85
C ARG A 212 5.27 -18.45 -9.80
N GLY A 213 5.52 -18.39 -11.12
CA GLY A 213 4.58 -18.79 -12.16
C GLY A 213 3.47 -17.75 -12.38
N GLU A 214 3.81 -16.48 -12.16
CA GLU A 214 2.91 -15.34 -12.40
C GLU A 214 2.83 -15.06 -13.91
N ASP A 215 1.68 -14.59 -14.39
CA ASP A 215 1.58 -14.11 -15.78
C ASP A 215 2.18 -12.71 -15.85
N VAL A 216 3.29 -12.57 -16.57
CA VAL A 216 4.05 -11.32 -16.65
C VAL A 216 4.00 -10.79 -18.07
N GLN A 217 3.37 -9.63 -18.23
CA GLN A 217 3.21 -8.93 -19.50
C GLN A 217 4.09 -7.68 -19.50
N ILE A 218 4.84 -7.48 -20.58
CA ILE A 218 5.68 -6.30 -20.78
C ILE A 218 5.04 -5.35 -21.81
N TYR A 219 4.94 -4.09 -21.44
CA TYR A 219 4.48 -2.99 -22.27
C TYR A 219 5.62 -1.99 -22.46
N ARG A 220 6.17 -1.97 -23.67
CA ARG A 220 7.21 -1.01 -24.05
C ARG A 220 6.61 0.38 -24.18
N LEU A 221 6.94 1.30 -23.28
CA LEU A 221 6.34 2.63 -23.31
C LEU A 221 7.03 3.47 -24.38
N ARG A 222 6.24 4.17 -25.19
CA ARG A 222 6.73 5.19 -26.13
C ARG A 222 6.94 6.53 -25.40
N ALA A 223 7.66 6.49 -24.28
CA ALA A 223 7.97 7.68 -23.50
C ALA A 223 9.24 8.36 -24.07
N PRO A 224 9.21 9.67 -24.36
CA PRO A 224 10.43 10.42 -24.64
C PRO A 224 11.44 10.29 -23.48
N PRO A 225 12.76 10.27 -23.73
CA PRO A 225 13.78 10.14 -22.68
C PRO A 225 13.61 11.13 -21.54
N GLU A 226 13.17 12.36 -21.82
CA GLU A 226 12.92 13.41 -20.84
C GLU A 226 11.76 13.04 -19.90
N ALA A 227 10.70 12.43 -20.42
CA ALA A 227 9.56 11.97 -19.64
C ALA A 227 9.92 10.75 -18.79
N ALA A 228 10.68 9.80 -19.34
CA ALA A 228 11.20 8.65 -18.60
C ALA A 228 12.12 9.11 -17.45
N ARG A 229 12.99 10.09 -17.72
CA ARG A 229 13.89 10.69 -16.71
C ARG A 229 13.10 11.39 -15.60
N ALA A 230 12.07 12.16 -15.96
CA ALA A 230 11.21 12.80 -14.98
C ALA A 230 10.54 11.76 -14.06
N LEU A 231 9.96 10.71 -14.64
CA LEU A 231 9.32 9.63 -13.89
C LEU A 231 10.29 8.89 -12.95
N LEU A 232 11.48 8.54 -13.44
CA LEU A 232 12.52 7.92 -12.60
C LEU A 232 12.89 8.82 -11.41
N LEU A 233 13.02 10.12 -11.63
CA LEU A 233 13.36 11.07 -10.56
C LEU A 233 12.22 11.28 -9.56
N GLU A 234 10.96 11.13 -9.97
CA GLU A 234 9.82 11.08 -9.04
C GLU A 234 9.89 9.83 -8.14
N TYR A 235 10.18 8.65 -8.70
CA TYR A 235 10.40 7.44 -7.91
C TYR A 235 11.51 7.60 -6.87
N VAL A 236 12.62 8.26 -7.23
CA VAL A 236 13.72 8.54 -6.31
C VAL A 236 13.28 9.50 -5.19
N GLN A 237 12.54 10.56 -5.54
CA GLN A 237 12.02 11.50 -4.55
C GLN A 237 11.05 10.81 -3.58
N ASP A 238 10.11 10.02 -4.09
CA ASP A 238 9.14 9.27 -3.29
C ASP A 238 9.84 8.26 -2.37
N ALA A 239 10.84 7.54 -2.87
CA ALA A 239 11.62 6.59 -2.09
C ALA A 239 12.41 7.27 -0.96
N ASN A 240 13.03 8.42 -1.24
CA ASN A 240 13.72 9.20 -0.22
C ASN A 240 12.73 9.74 0.83
N ALA A 241 11.57 10.25 0.42
CA ALA A 241 10.54 10.71 1.33
C ALA A 241 10.07 9.57 2.25
N LEU A 242 9.76 8.41 1.68
CA LEU A 242 9.33 7.22 2.40
C LEU A 242 10.40 6.69 3.39
N SER A 243 11.68 6.88 3.08
CA SER A 243 12.79 6.52 3.99
C SER A 243 12.84 7.37 5.26
N THR A 244 12.32 8.61 5.20
CA THR A 244 12.30 9.54 6.34
C THR A 244 10.95 9.56 7.05
N THR A 245 9.86 9.38 6.31
CA THR A 245 8.48 9.41 6.80
C THR A 245 7.75 8.20 6.24
N PRO A 246 7.72 7.06 6.97
CA PRO A 246 7.00 5.88 6.53
C PRO A 246 5.51 6.17 6.30
N GLU A 247 4.92 5.53 5.29
CA GLU A 247 3.50 5.64 4.95
C GLU A 247 2.83 4.26 4.92
N SER A 248 1.53 4.21 5.23
CA SER A 248 0.70 3.00 5.08
C SER A 248 0.09 2.94 3.69
N THR A 249 -0.19 1.72 3.22
CA THR A 249 -0.87 1.43 1.94
C THR A 249 -2.20 2.16 1.74
N THR A 250 -2.93 2.48 2.82
CA THR A 250 -4.26 3.10 2.77
C THR A 250 -4.25 4.63 2.63
N ARG A 251 -3.10 5.30 2.72
CA ARG A 251 -3.06 6.77 2.69
C ARG A 251 -3.12 7.27 1.25
N SER A 252 -4.26 7.85 0.86
CA SER A 252 -4.38 8.66 -0.36
C SER A 252 -3.36 9.81 -0.31
N ARG A 253 -2.54 9.94 -1.36
CA ARG A 253 -1.56 11.03 -1.55
C ARG A 253 -2.26 12.39 -1.38
N ARG A 254 -2.17 12.98 -0.18
CA ARG A 254 -2.42 14.41 0.01
C ARG A 254 -1.16 15.17 -0.38
N THR A 255 -1.13 15.55 -1.66
CA THR A 255 -0.47 16.76 -2.18
C THR A 255 0.97 17.01 -1.71
N ALA A 256 1.94 16.41 -2.38
CA ALA A 256 3.25 17.02 -2.58
C ALA A 256 3.10 18.18 -3.59
N ARG A 257 2.56 19.31 -3.15
CA ARG A 257 2.51 20.53 -3.98
C ARG A 257 2.71 21.76 -3.11
N GLN A 258 3.83 21.80 -2.39
CA GLN A 258 4.34 23.02 -1.75
C GLN A 258 5.79 22.81 -1.31
N ARG A 259 6.72 22.73 -2.26
CA ARG A 259 8.16 22.96 -2.05
C ARG A 259 8.92 22.98 -3.41
N SER A 260 8.53 23.88 -4.29
CA SER A 260 9.40 24.30 -5.40
C SER A 260 9.11 25.77 -5.73
N SER A 261 9.43 26.64 -4.78
CA SER A 261 9.62 28.07 -5.01
C SER A 261 10.64 28.57 -4.01
N ARG A 262 11.92 28.29 -4.31
CA ARG A 262 13.10 29.04 -3.86
C ARG A 262 14.24 28.69 -4.79
#